data_AF-X2BQ81-F1
#
_entry.id   AF-X2BQ81-F1
#
_cell.length_a   1.000
_cell.length_b   1.000
_cell.length_c   1.000
_cell.angle_alpha   90.00
_cell.angle_beta   90.00
_cell.angle_gamma   90.00
#
_symmetry.space_group_name_H-M   'P 1'
#
loop_
_entity.id
_entity.type
_entity.pdbx_description
1 polymer ?
#
loop_
_entity_poly.entity_id
_entity_poly.type
_entity_poly.pdbx_seq_one_letter_code
_entity_poly.pdbx_strand_id
1 'polypeptide(L)'
;GIFGNAIGDALGFNAVKSDDKRSKVGEHFEGVGKGLKDTKIKLDGSLKEVTAAPHADTTGVKAVINNAGAVLTKLIDSVAKLAGATKSEAPIGDAGTAQAAAATPADIADVNTVIEGVKKIIEVAEKSGVKIEKGTAGAQVANANGPKVLTNNAQADANSGPALAAEVDKADPWAMIDKIKNAKAVTASAAPAANDDAGQLATGSANAANNGTAATNADLAAAVALKAITKGGKFTQPAANEDGAVKVAA
;
A
#
# COMPACT_ATOMS: atom_id res chain seq x y z
N GLY A 1 -5.64 1.20 28.98
CA GLY A 1 -4.77 0.02 28.99
C GLY A 1 -3.41 0.40 28.44
N ILE A 2 -2.35 0.16 29.19
CA ILE A 2 -0.97 0.65 28.94
C ILE A 2 -0.35 -0.02 27.69
N PHE A 3 -0.95 -1.08 27.18
CA PHE A 3 -0.53 -1.81 25.99
C PHE A 3 -0.93 -1.16 24.65
N GLY A 4 -1.98 -0.33 24.59
CA GLY A 4 -2.47 0.21 23.31
C GLY A 4 -1.53 1.26 22.69
N ASN A 5 -1.17 2.29 23.46
CA ASN A 5 -0.32 3.38 22.96
C ASN A 5 1.16 3.00 22.93
N ALA A 6 1.63 2.17 23.86
CA ALA A 6 3.03 1.73 23.90
C ALA A 6 3.39 0.80 22.74
N ILE A 7 2.45 -0.02 22.25
CA ILE A 7 2.67 -0.87 21.07
C ILE A 7 2.65 -0.03 19.80
N GLY A 8 1.77 0.97 19.66
CA GLY A 8 1.75 1.84 18.49
C GLY A 8 3.06 2.60 18.30
N ASP A 9 3.57 3.20 19.37
CA ASP A 9 4.87 3.89 19.36
C ASP A 9 6.04 2.91 19.17
N ALA A 10 6.01 1.73 19.82
CA ALA A 10 7.05 0.72 19.68
C ALA A 10 7.08 0.06 18.29
N LEU A 11 5.92 -0.05 17.63
CA LEU A 11 5.78 -0.53 16.25
C LEU A 11 5.94 0.61 15.23
N GLY A 12 6.25 1.84 15.66
CA GLY A 12 6.54 2.94 14.75
C GLY A 12 5.36 3.31 13.85
N PHE A 13 4.11 3.17 14.31
CA PHE A 13 2.93 3.64 13.59
C PHE A 13 2.86 5.17 13.61
N ASN A 14 3.68 5.79 12.76
CA ASN A 14 3.61 7.23 12.51
C ASN A 14 2.57 7.51 11.43
N ALA A 15 1.81 8.60 11.58
CA ALA A 15 0.92 9.08 10.53
C ALA A 15 1.73 9.59 9.34
N VAL A 16 1.44 9.06 8.15
CA VAL A 16 1.86 9.65 6.87
C VAL A 16 0.76 10.61 6.42
N LYS A 17 1.14 11.78 5.93
CA LYS A 17 0.23 12.82 5.46
C LYS A 17 0.26 12.93 3.94
N SER A 18 -0.81 13.47 3.36
CA SER A 18 -0.94 13.68 1.91
C SER A 18 0.12 14.65 1.33
N ASP A 19 0.72 15.51 2.16
CA ASP A 19 1.80 16.42 1.77
C ASP A 19 3.21 15.89 2.06
N ASP A 20 3.33 14.68 2.60
CA ASP A 20 4.61 14.02 2.81
C ASP A 20 5.22 13.52 1.49
N LYS A 21 6.51 13.22 1.54
CA LYS A 21 7.21 12.47 0.49
C LYS A 21 6.93 10.97 0.62
N ARG A 22 7.06 10.23 -0.49
CA ARG A 22 6.97 8.75 -0.48
C ARG A 22 7.96 8.11 0.48
N SER A 23 9.15 8.71 0.64
CA SER A 23 10.14 8.28 1.62
C SER A 23 9.58 8.21 3.03
N LYS A 24 8.55 8.99 3.38
CA LYS A 24 7.86 8.88 4.67
C LYS A 24 7.06 7.59 4.83
N VAL A 25 6.47 7.08 3.75
CA VAL A 25 5.85 5.74 3.70
C VAL A 25 6.91 4.66 3.90
N GLY A 26 8.07 4.81 3.26
CA GLY A 26 9.23 3.95 3.46
C GLY A 26 9.70 3.94 4.91
N GLU A 27 9.88 5.10 5.52
CA GLU A 27 10.22 5.28 6.93
C GLU A 27 9.18 4.66 7.87
N HIS A 28 7.89 4.79 7.55
CA HIS A 28 6.82 4.16 8.31
C HIS A 28 7.00 2.64 8.34
N PHE A 29 7.21 2.00 7.18
CA PHE A 29 7.48 0.57 7.13
C PHE A 29 8.79 0.18 7.83
N GLU A 30 9.83 1.00 7.79
CA GLU A 30 11.06 0.75 8.57
C GLU A 30 10.82 0.81 10.08
N GLY A 31 9.98 1.75 10.54
CA GLY A 31 9.54 1.83 11.93
C GLY A 31 8.84 0.54 12.36
N VAL A 32 7.88 0.05 11.57
CA VAL A 32 7.20 -1.23 11.79
C VAL A 32 8.18 -2.39 11.81
N GLY A 33 9.09 -2.45 10.83
CA GLY A 33 10.14 -3.47 10.77
C GLY A 33 11.05 -3.46 12.00
N LYS A 34 11.41 -2.28 12.52
CA LYS A 34 12.20 -2.12 13.74
C LYS A 34 11.43 -2.62 14.96
N GLY A 35 10.17 -2.25 15.12
CA GLY A 35 9.34 -2.72 16.23
C GLY A 35 9.16 -4.24 16.25
N LEU A 36 8.99 -4.85 15.08
CA LEU A 36 8.95 -6.32 14.94
C LEU A 36 10.29 -6.97 15.32
N LYS A 37 11.43 -6.38 14.90
CA LYS A 37 12.77 -6.84 15.30
C LYS A 37 12.99 -6.74 16.81
N ASP A 38 12.64 -5.61 17.42
CA ASP A 38 12.78 -5.37 18.86
C ASP A 38 11.91 -6.38 19.65
N THR A 39 10.72 -6.69 19.15
CA THR A 39 9.84 -7.73 19.72
C THR A 39 10.47 -9.12 19.60
N LYS A 40 11.03 -9.46 18.44
CA LYS A 40 11.71 -10.75 18.23
C LYS A 40 12.90 -10.91 19.16
N ILE A 41 13.71 -9.87 19.37
CA ILE A 41 14.86 -9.90 20.29
C ILE A 41 14.40 -10.22 21.73
N LYS A 42 13.32 -9.56 22.20
CA LYS A 42 12.75 -9.84 23.52
C LYS A 42 12.23 -11.27 23.62
N LEU A 43 11.55 -11.75 22.57
CA LEU A 43 11.04 -13.13 22.50
C LEU A 43 12.17 -14.17 22.54
N ASP A 44 13.27 -13.94 21.82
CA ASP A 44 14.47 -14.77 21.85
C ASP A 44 15.14 -14.74 23.24
N GLY A 45 15.07 -13.61 23.95
CA GLY A 45 15.47 -13.47 25.35
C GLY A 45 14.63 -14.34 26.30
N SER A 46 13.30 -14.25 26.19
CA SER A 46 12.38 -15.09 26.96
C SER A 46 12.59 -16.58 26.68
N LEU A 47 12.93 -16.97 25.45
CA LEU A 47 13.27 -18.36 25.13
C LEU A 47 14.46 -18.88 25.95
N LYS A 48 15.48 -18.04 26.17
CA LYS A 48 16.66 -18.39 26.98
C LYS A 48 16.29 -18.58 28.44
N GLU A 49 15.51 -17.67 29.01
CA GLU A 49 15.04 -17.76 30.40
C GLU A 49 14.19 -19.02 30.63
N VAL A 50 13.24 -19.28 29.73
CA VAL A 50 12.42 -20.51 29.74
C VAL A 50 13.29 -21.76 29.64
N THR A 51 14.34 -21.72 28.82
CA THR A 51 15.27 -22.86 28.68
C THR A 51 16.11 -23.11 29.93
N ALA A 52 16.42 -22.06 30.69
CA ALA A 52 17.24 -22.13 31.90
C ALA A 52 16.43 -22.45 33.18
N ALA A 53 15.09 -22.49 33.10
CA ALA A 53 14.24 -22.74 34.25
C ALA A 53 14.46 -24.15 34.85
N PRO A 54 14.97 -24.27 36.08
CA PRO A 54 15.25 -25.57 36.68
C PRO A 54 13.93 -26.30 37.02
N HIS A 55 13.94 -27.62 36.84
CA HIS A 55 12.83 -28.52 37.21
C HIS A 55 11.46 -28.24 36.54
N ALA A 56 11.39 -27.40 35.51
CA ALA A 56 10.17 -27.12 34.77
C ALA A 56 10.14 -27.85 33.42
N ASP A 57 9.01 -28.48 33.06
CA ASP A 57 8.76 -28.92 31.69
C ASP A 57 8.35 -27.72 30.83
N THR A 58 9.28 -27.28 29.98
CA THR A 58 9.13 -26.09 29.16
C THR A 58 8.93 -26.39 27.67
N THR A 59 8.70 -27.67 27.33
CA THR A 59 8.64 -28.14 25.94
C THR A 59 7.57 -27.41 25.12
N GLY A 60 6.34 -27.32 25.65
CA GLY A 60 5.24 -26.63 24.97
C GLY A 60 5.50 -25.12 24.79
N VAL A 61 6.04 -24.47 25.83
CA VAL A 61 6.35 -23.02 25.80
C VAL A 61 7.44 -22.71 24.76
N LYS A 62 8.50 -23.52 24.72
CA LYS A 62 9.57 -23.40 23.70
C LYS A 62 9.02 -23.54 22.28
N ALA A 63 8.12 -24.50 22.05
CA ALA A 63 7.50 -24.68 20.74
C ALA A 63 6.67 -23.46 20.31
N VAL A 64 5.86 -22.89 21.21
CA VAL A 64 5.08 -21.69 20.94
C VAL A 64 5.98 -20.48 20.64
N ILE A 65 7.03 -20.28 21.45
CA ILE A 65 7.98 -19.18 21.25
C ILE A 65 8.69 -19.30 19.90
N ASN A 66 9.16 -20.48 19.53
CA ASN A 66 9.81 -20.71 18.24
C ASN A 66 8.85 -20.44 17.06
N ASN A 67 7.61 -20.89 17.16
CA ASN A 67 6.60 -20.65 16.13
C ASN A 67 6.31 -19.15 15.96
N ALA A 68 6.15 -18.42 17.07
CA ALA A 68 5.98 -16.97 17.04
C ALA A 68 7.22 -16.25 16.47
N GLY A 69 8.43 -16.70 16.82
CA GLY A 69 9.67 -16.18 16.25
C GLY A 69 9.76 -16.34 14.73
N ALA A 70 9.32 -17.49 14.20
CA ALA A 70 9.27 -17.74 12.76
C ALA A 70 8.24 -16.85 12.04
N VAL A 71 7.09 -16.58 12.68
CA VAL A 71 6.09 -15.62 12.18
C VAL A 71 6.69 -14.21 12.10
N LEU A 72 7.34 -13.75 13.18
CA LEU A 72 7.98 -12.43 13.22
C LEU A 72 9.04 -12.27 12.13
N THR A 73 9.88 -13.27 11.88
CA THR A 73 10.86 -13.23 10.78
C THR A 73 10.20 -12.98 9.43
N LYS A 74 9.12 -13.70 9.10
CA LYS A 74 8.41 -13.51 7.82
C LYS A 74 7.77 -12.13 7.69
N LEU A 75 7.24 -11.58 8.79
CA LEU A 75 6.68 -10.24 8.82
C LEU A 75 7.78 -9.17 8.65
N ILE A 76 8.91 -9.32 9.34
CA ILE A 76 10.08 -8.44 9.19
C ILE A 76 10.55 -8.39 7.73
N ASP A 77 10.70 -9.55 7.09
CA ASP A 77 11.15 -9.62 5.70
C ASP A 77 10.15 -8.97 4.74
N SER A 78 8.86 -9.19 4.95
CA SER A 78 7.80 -8.65 4.09
C SER A 78 7.71 -7.13 4.23
N VAL A 79 7.74 -6.60 5.45
CA VAL A 79 7.70 -5.16 5.72
C VAL A 79 8.98 -4.47 5.22
N ALA A 80 10.15 -5.11 5.33
CA ALA A 80 11.39 -4.57 4.77
C ALA A 80 11.33 -4.38 3.25
N LYS A 81 10.65 -5.29 2.53
CA LYS A 81 10.40 -5.15 1.09
C LYS A 81 9.49 -3.96 0.78
N LEU A 82 8.42 -3.77 1.56
CA LEU A 82 7.53 -2.61 1.42
C LEU A 82 8.29 -1.30 1.61
N ALA A 83 9.16 -1.23 2.63
CA ALA A 83 10.02 -0.08 2.86
C ALA A 83 10.92 0.22 1.65
N GLY A 84 11.54 -0.80 1.06
CA GLY A 84 12.41 -0.64 -0.12
C GLY A 84 11.68 -0.13 -1.37
N ALA A 85 10.45 -0.60 -1.59
CA ALA A 85 9.63 -0.23 -2.75
C ALA A 85 9.03 1.18 -2.68
N THR A 86 8.96 1.77 -1.48
CA THR A 86 8.28 3.06 -1.24
C THR A 86 9.22 4.23 -0.96
N LYS A 87 10.55 4.00 -0.96
CA LYS A 87 11.54 5.05 -0.72
C LYS A 87 11.81 5.91 -1.95
N SER A 88 11.19 7.09 -1.99
CA SER A 88 11.45 8.11 -3.01
C SER A 88 11.25 9.52 -2.46
N GLU A 89 11.97 10.50 -3.01
CA GLU A 89 11.86 11.90 -2.61
C GLU A 89 10.68 12.64 -3.24
N ALA A 90 9.97 12.01 -4.18
CA ALA A 90 8.75 12.57 -4.77
C ALA A 90 7.62 12.70 -3.72
N PRO A 91 6.76 13.73 -3.83
CA PRO A 91 5.57 13.84 -3.00
C PRO A 91 4.61 12.66 -3.18
N ILE A 92 3.84 12.38 -2.12
CA ILE A 92 2.57 11.68 -2.24
C ILE A 92 1.62 12.58 -3.05
N GLY A 93 0.88 11.99 -3.99
CA GLY A 93 0.06 12.76 -4.92
C GLY A 93 0.84 13.58 -5.96
N ASP A 94 2.12 13.27 -6.23
CA ASP A 94 2.90 13.94 -7.27
C ASP A 94 2.16 13.90 -8.62
N ALA A 95 1.95 15.08 -9.19
CA ALA A 95 1.24 15.26 -10.44
C ALA A 95 2.08 16.11 -11.41
N GLY A 96 1.77 16.03 -12.70
CA GLY A 96 2.38 16.91 -13.69
C GLY A 96 2.20 18.39 -13.32
N THR A 97 3.25 19.20 -13.42
CA THR A 97 3.21 20.66 -13.15
C THR A 97 3.39 21.50 -14.41
N ALA A 98 3.94 20.93 -15.48
CA ALA A 98 4.00 21.57 -16.79
C ALA A 98 2.64 21.53 -17.49
N GLN A 99 2.32 22.56 -18.30
CA GLN A 99 1.08 22.62 -19.07
C GLN A 99 0.96 21.42 -20.01
N ALA A 100 -0.14 20.68 -19.87
CA ALA A 100 -0.45 19.41 -20.51
C ALA A 100 0.46 18.22 -20.15
N ALA A 101 1.06 18.20 -18.95
CA ALA A 101 1.87 17.06 -18.53
C ALA A 101 1.04 15.78 -18.34
N ALA A 102 1.41 14.74 -19.10
CA ALA A 102 0.88 13.40 -19.00
C ALA A 102 1.19 12.75 -17.64
N ALA A 103 0.38 11.74 -17.27
CA ALA A 103 0.73 10.85 -16.17
C ALA A 103 2.01 10.03 -16.49
N THR A 104 2.72 9.62 -15.45
CA THR A 104 3.83 8.67 -15.54
C THR A 104 3.44 7.35 -14.86
N PRO A 105 3.68 6.18 -15.49
CA PRO A 105 3.48 4.88 -14.85
C PRO A 105 4.25 4.77 -13.53
N ALA A 106 3.65 4.06 -12.57
CA ALA A 106 4.41 3.55 -11.43
C ALA A 106 5.47 2.52 -11.88
N ASP A 107 6.58 2.45 -11.15
CA ASP A 107 7.59 1.43 -11.37
C ASP A 107 7.01 0.04 -11.13
N ILE A 108 7.09 -0.82 -12.14
CA ILE A 108 6.46 -2.13 -12.13
C ILE A 108 7.08 -3.04 -11.06
N ALA A 109 8.39 -2.98 -10.87
CA ALA A 109 9.08 -3.83 -9.90
C ALA A 109 8.70 -3.43 -8.47
N ASP A 110 8.62 -2.14 -8.18
CA ASP A 110 8.17 -1.63 -6.89
C ASP A 110 6.69 -1.94 -6.64
N VAL A 111 5.80 -1.75 -7.63
CA VAL A 111 4.37 -2.12 -7.52
C VAL A 111 4.19 -3.60 -7.23
N ASN A 112 4.85 -4.48 -7.98
CA ASN A 112 4.80 -5.92 -7.73
C ASN A 112 5.38 -6.29 -6.36
N THR A 113 6.42 -5.58 -5.92
CA THR A 113 7.01 -5.77 -4.59
C THR A 113 6.00 -5.43 -3.48
N VAL A 114 5.24 -4.34 -3.64
CA VAL A 114 4.18 -3.97 -2.69
C VAL A 114 3.06 -5.01 -2.69
N ILE A 115 2.56 -5.40 -3.86
CA ILE A 115 1.51 -6.43 -4.01
C ILE A 115 1.94 -7.74 -3.32
N GLU A 116 3.13 -8.24 -3.61
CA GLU A 116 3.64 -9.47 -3.03
C GLU A 116 3.88 -9.34 -1.52
N GLY A 117 4.42 -8.21 -1.07
CA GLY A 117 4.65 -7.93 0.35
C GLY A 117 3.37 -7.92 1.16
N VAL A 118 2.34 -7.20 0.70
CA VAL A 118 1.01 -7.17 1.33
C VAL A 118 0.38 -8.56 1.36
N LYS A 119 0.44 -9.30 0.25
CA LYS A 119 -0.04 -10.68 0.18
C LYS A 119 0.62 -11.58 1.23
N LYS A 120 1.95 -11.54 1.35
CA LYS A 120 2.69 -12.34 2.34
C LYS A 120 2.33 -11.99 3.78
N ILE A 121 2.15 -10.70 4.08
CA ILE A 121 1.73 -10.26 5.43
C ILE A 121 0.36 -10.85 5.77
N ILE A 122 -0.60 -10.75 4.85
CA ILE A 122 -1.96 -11.26 5.06
C ILE A 122 -1.96 -12.79 5.20
N GLU A 123 -1.25 -13.52 4.33
CA GLU A 123 -1.16 -14.98 4.44
C GLU A 123 -0.53 -15.44 5.76
N VAL A 124 0.48 -14.72 6.25
CA VAL A 124 1.13 -15.02 7.54
C VAL A 124 0.16 -14.73 8.70
N ALA A 125 -0.60 -13.63 8.63
CA ALA A 125 -1.60 -13.28 9.64
C ALA A 125 -2.73 -14.33 9.69
N GLU A 126 -3.31 -14.72 8.56
CA GLU A 126 -4.37 -15.71 8.47
C GLU A 126 -3.91 -17.09 8.99
N LYS A 127 -2.71 -17.54 8.61
CA LYS A 127 -2.10 -18.78 9.13
C LYS A 127 -1.83 -18.73 10.63
N SER A 128 -1.71 -17.52 11.19
CA SER A 128 -1.57 -17.29 12.63
C SER A 128 -2.93 -17.15 13.35
N GLY A 129 -4.04 -17.40 12.66
CA GLY A 129 -5.39 -17.33 13.22
C GLY A 129 -6.00 -15.92 13.26
N VAL A 130 -5.36 -14.93 12.63
CA VAL A 130 -5.91 -13.57 12.53
C VAL A 130 -6.98 -13.56 11.44
N LYS A 131 -8.21 -13.19 11.80
CA LYS A 131 -9.28 -12.98 10.83
C LYS A 131 -9.07 -11.65 10.10
N ILE A 132 -8.89 -11.71 8.79
CA ILE A 132 -8.82 -10.54 7.90
C ILE A 132 -10.12 -10.43 7.14
N GLU A 133 -10.81 -9.29 7.27
CA GLU A 133 -12.07 -9.05 6.56
C GLU A 133 -11.79 -8.61 5.13
N LYS A 134 -12.69 -8.94 4.20
CA LYS A 134 -12.55 -8.54 2.79
C LYS A 134 -13.10 -7.14 2.51
N GLY A 135 -13.86 -6.55 3.44
CA GLY A 135 -14.56 -5.29 3.23
C GLY A 135 -15.62 -5.34 2.13
N THR A 136 -16.17 -4.17 1.79
CA THR A 136 -17.11 -3.99 0.67
C THR A 136 -16.41 -3.35 -0.52
N ALA A 137 -16.29 -4.08 -1.64
CA ALA A 137 -15.53 -3.59 -2.81
C ALA A 137 -16.08 -2.29 -3.43
N GLY A 138 -17.39 -2.07 -3.35
CA GLY A 138 -18.07 -0.91 -3.94
C GLY A 138 -18.57 -1.19 -5.36
N ALA A 139 -18.82 -0.12 -6.11
CA ALA A 139 -19.38 -0.18 -7.45
C ALA A 139 -18.33 0.19 -8.51
N GLN A 140 -18.59 -0.15 -9.77
CA GLN A 140 -17.72 0.21 -10.88
C GLN A 140 -17.54 1.72 -10.97
N VAL A 141 -16.30 2.15 -11.22
CA VAL A 141 -15.97 3.56 -11.42
C VAL A 141 -15.68 3.83 -12.89
N ALA A 142 -16.55 4.64 -13.50
CA ALA A 142 -16.41 5.07 -14.88
C ALA A 142 -15.14 5.93 -15.06
N ASN A 143 -14.57 5.91 -16.26
CA ASN A 143 -13.31 6.57 -16.58
C ASN A 143 -13.31 8.09 -16.26
N ALA A 144 -14.43 8.77 -16.54
CA ALA A 144 -14.61 10.19 -16.27
C ALA A 144 -14.61 10.55 -14.77
N ASN A 145 -14.78 9.58 -13.87
CA ASN A 145 -14.88 9.80 -12.42
C ASN A 145 -13.56 9.54 -11.68
N GLY A 146 -12.41 9.74 -12.33
CA GLY A 146 -11.11 9.64 -11.67
C GLY A 146 -10.06 8.75 -12.34
N PRO A 147 -10.38 7.57 -12.92
CA PRO A 147 -9.37 6.73 -13.57
C PRO A 147 -8.48 7.47 -14.59
N LYS A 148 -9.01 8.48 -15.29
CA LYS A 148 -8.21 9.37 -16.15
C LYS A 148 -7.02 10.01 -15.45
N VAL A 149 -7.16 10.43 -14.20
CA VAL A 149 -6.12 11.13 -13.44
C VAL A 149 -4.88 10.25 -13.26
N LEU A 150 -5.02 8.91 -13.31
CA LEU A 150 -3.89 8.00 -13.18
C LEU A 150 -3.08 7.86 -14.48
N THR A 151 -3.67 8.14 -15.64
CA THR A 151 -3.18 7.62 -16.94
C THR A 151 -3.52 8.48 -18.16
N ASN A 152 -4.04 9.71 -18.00
CA ASN A 152 -4.30 10.60 -19.13
C ASN A 152 -2.99 11.20 -19.67
N ASN A 153 -2.94 11.42 -20.99
CA ASN A 153 -1.74 11.88 -21.69
C ASN A 153 -1.66 13.40 -21.92
N ALA A 154 -2.65 14.13 -21.45
CA ALA A 154 -2.71 15.59 -21.44
C ALA A 154 -3.23 16.05 -20.07
N GLN A 155 -3.39 17.36 -19.86
CA GLN A 155 -4.01 17.88 -18.65
C GLN A 155 -5.37 17.20 -18.41
N ALA A 156 -5.67 16.90 -17.16
CA ALA A 156 -6.96 16.34 -16.78
C ALA A 156 -8.09 17.36 -17.05
N ASP A 157 -9.25 16.84 -17.45
CA ASP A 157 -10.46 17.65 -17.63
C ASP A 157 -10.85 18.30 -16.29
N ALA A 158 -11.53 19.46 -16.34
CA ALA A 158 -12.07 20.09 -15.14
C ALA A 158 -12.92 19.11 -14.33
N ASN A 159 -12.82 19.19 -13.00
CA ASN A 159 -13.46 18.32 -12.02
C ASN A 159 -12.92 16.88 -11.96
N SER A 160 -11.90 16.50 -12.74
CA SER A 160 -11.33 15.15 -12.68
C SER A 160 -10.66 14.84 -11.34
N GLY A 161 -9.95 15.81 -10.76
CA GLY A 161 -9.29 15.66 -9.46
C GLY A 161 -10.30 15.46 -8.32
N PRO A 162 -11.29 16.35 -8.14
CA PRO A 162 -12.36 16.19 -7.17
C PRO A 162 -13.17 14.90 -7.35
N ALA A 163 -13.46 14.49 -8.60
CA ALA A 163 -14.15 13.24 -8.86
C ALA A 163 -13.33 12.02 -8.41
N LEU A 164 -12.02 12.01 -8.65
CA LEU A 164 -11.13 10.97 -8.13
C LEU A 164 -11.22 10.88 -6.61
N ALA A 165 -11.04 12.01 -5.91
CA ALA A 165 -11.09 12.04 -4.45
C ALA A 165 -12.42 11.53 -3.90
N ALA A 166 -13.54 11.93 -4.52
CA ALA A 166 -14.87 11.48 -4.12
C ALA A 166 -15.08 9.97 -4.33
N GLU A 167 -14.52 9.36 -5.38
CA GLU A 167 -14.63 7.92 -5.59
C GLU A 167 -13.69 7.10 -4.69
N VAL A 168 -12.52 7.65 -4.34
CA VAL A 168 -11.59 7.05 -3.38
C VAL A 168 -12.15 7.07 -1.96
N ASP A 169 -12.80 8.16 -1.54
CA ASP A 169 -13.41 8.31 -0.20
C ASP A 169 -14.51 7.26 0.07
N LYS A 170 -15.15 6.74 -0.98
CA LYS A 170 -16.16 5.66 -0.88
C LYS A 170 -15.54 4.28 -0.64
N ALA A 171 -14.23 4.12 -0.83
CA ALA A 171 -13.60 2.82 -0.78
C ALA A 171 -13.48 2.32 0.67
N ASP A 172 -13.87 1.07 0.88
CA ASP A 172 -13.61 0.37 2.13
C ASP A 172 -12.10 0.02 2.24
N PRO A 173 -11.41 0.38 3.33
CA PRO A 173 -9.98 0.11 3.47
C PRO A 173 -9.61 -1.38 3.45
N TRP A 174 -10.46 -2.26 3.99
CA TRP A 174 -10.23 -3.71 3.93
C TRP A 174 -10.40 -4.24 2.51
N ALA A 175 -11.38 -3.72 1.77
CA ALA A 175 -11.54 -4.06 0.36
C ALA A 175 -10.36 -3.57 -0.47
N MET A 176 -9.82 -2.38 -0.19
CA MET A 176 -8.63 -1.87 -0.86
C MET A 176 -7.42 -2.78 -0.65
N ILE A 177 -7.18 -3.22 0.59
CA ILE A 177 -6.11 -4.18 0.92
C ILE A 177 -6.35 -5.53 0.22
N ASP A 178 -7.59 -6.00 0.17
CA ASP A 178 -7.97 -7.22 -0.58
C ASP A 178 -7.72 -7.06 -2.10
N LYS A 179 -7.95 -5.88 -2.67
CA LYS A 179 -7.61 -5.62 -4.08
C LYS A 179 -6.11 -5.61 -4.32
N ILE A 180 -5.32 -4.99 -3.43
CA ILE A 180 -3.85 -4.99 -3.55
C ILE A 180 -3.31 -6.42 -3.48
N LYS A 181 -3.73 -7.23 -2.50
CA LYS A 181 -3.19 -8.60 -2.33
C LYS A 181 -3.53 -9.53 -3.50
N ASN A 182 -4.64 -9.27 -4.18
CA ASN A 182 -5.17 -10.08 -5.27
C ASN A 182 -4.85 -9.49 -6.66
N ALA A 183 -4.23 -8.30 -6.72
CA ALA A 183 -3.81 -7.69 -7.98
C ALA A 183 -2.81 -8.60 -8.71
N LYS A 184 -2.93 -8.67 -10.03
CA LYS A 184 -2.05 -9.50 -10.85
C LYS A 184 -0.66 -8.86 -10.91
N ALA A 185 0.35 -9.71 -11.01
CA ALA A 185 1.70 -9.24 -11.29
C ALA A 185 1.72 -8.56 -12.66
N VAL A 186 2.23 -7.32 -12.69
CA VAL A 186 2.36 -6.55 -13.92
C VAL A 186 3.71 -6.88 -14.57
N THR A 187 3.72 -7.15 -15.86
CA THR A 187 4.96 -7.48 -16.60
C THR A 187 5.43 -6.37 -17.53
N ALA A 188 4.51 -5.50 -17.96
CA ALA A 188 4.79 -4.33 -18.77
C ALA A 188 3.67 -3.29 -18.60
N SER A 189 4.01 -2.01 -18.73
CA SER A 189 3.01 -0.94 -18.79
C SER A 189 2.23 -1.02 -20.10
N ALA A 190 0.91 -0.98 -20.00
CA ALA A 190 0.01 -0.97 -21.15
C ALA A 190 -1.03 0.15 -20.97
N ALA A 191 -1.69 0.53 -22.07
CA ALA A 191 -2.81 1.45 -21.98
C ALA A 191 -3.92 0.82 -21.11
N PRO A 192 -4.52 1.57 -20.18
CA PRO A 192 -5.59 1.05 -19.34
C PRO A 192 -6.78 0.52 -20.15
N ALA A 193 -7.26 -0.65 -19.74
CA ALA A 193 -8.42 -1.32 -20.28
C ALA A 193 -9.60 -1.27 -19.29
N ALA A 194 -10.77 -1.71 -19.76
CA ALA A 194 -11.95 -1.80 -18.92
C ALA A 194 -11.75 -2.85 -17.82
N ASN A 195 -12.07 -2.49 -16.58
CA ASN A 195 -11.97 -3.35 -15.39
C ASN A 195 -10.53 -3.83 -15.09
N ASP A 196 -9.52 -3.05 -15.45
CA ASP A 196 -8.16 -3.32 -15.01
C ASP A 196 -8.08 -3.33 -13.47
N ASP A 197 -7.24 -4.21 -12.93
CA ASP A 197 -7.00 -4.28 -11.49
C ASP A 197 -6.11 -3.13 -11.00
N ALA A 198 -5.93 -3.07 -9.68
CA ALA A 198 -5.17 -2.01 -9.04
C ALA A 198 -3.72 -1.88 -9.55
N GLY A 199 -3.04 -3.00 -9.80
CA GLY A 199 -1.66 -3.00 -10.28
C GLY A 199 -1.57 -2.52 -11.72
N GLN A 200 -2.47 -3.01 -12.58
CA GLN A 200 -2.57 -2.59 -13.98
C GLN A 200 -2.88 -1.08 -14.10
N LEU A 201 -3.83 -0.58 -13.32
CA LEU A 201 -4.18 0.85 -13.30
C LEU A 201 -3.03 1.74 -12.81
N ALA A 202 -2.32 1.34 -11.75
CA ALA A 202 -1.21 2.12 -11.18
C ALA A 202 -0.03 2.25 -12.17
N THR A 203 0.24 1.18 -12.91
CA THR A 203 1.34 1.04 -13.87
C THR A 203 0.92 1.33 -15.32
N GLY A 204 -0.33 1.73 -15.55
CA GLY A 204 -0.87 2.01 -16.87
C GLY A 204 -0.12 3.15 -17.57
N SER A 205 0.11 2.98 -18.87
CA SER A 205 0.75 3.99 -19.71
C SER A 205 -0.22 5.13 -20.05
N ALA A 206 0.34 6.32 -20.24
CA ALA A 206 -0.45 7.48 -20.63
C ALA A 206 -1.10 7.26 -22.00
N ASN A 207 -2.42 7.48 -22.11
CA ASN A 207 -3.17 7.33 -23.38
C ASN A 207 -4.26 8.40 -23.51
N ALA A 208 -4.40 9.00 -24.70
CA ALA A 208 -5.44 9.99 -25.02
C ALA A 208 -6.86 9.41 -25.01
N ALA A 209 -7.02 8.18 -25.50
CA ALA A 209 -8.33 7.54 -25.58
C ALA A 209 -8.80 7.00 -24.22
N ASN A 210 -7.87 6.82 -23.27
CA ASN A 210 -8.03 6.25 -21.93
C ASN A 210 -9.39 5.60 -21.66
N ASN A 211 -9.56 4.34 -22.07
CA ASN A 211 -10.78 3.56 -21.80
C ASN A 211 -10.74 2.88 -20.41
N GLY A 212 -9.75 3.20 -19.58
CA GLY A 212 -9.53 2.58 -18.29
C GLY A 212 -10.71 2.81 -17.35
N THR A 213 -11.32 1.74 -16.85
CA THR A 213 -12.30 1.81 -15.77
C THR A 213 -11.80 0.97 -14.61
N ALA A 214 -12.10 1.40 -13.39
CA ALA A 214 -11.88 0.55 -12.23
C ALA A 214 -13.11 -0.31 -12.01
N ALA A 215 -12.90 -1.62 -11.82
CA ALA A 215 -14.01 -2.55 -11.60
C ALA A 215 -14.81 -2.22 -10.34
N THR A 216 -14.15 -1.63 -9.33
CA THR A 216 -14.78 -1.16 -8.09
C THR A 216 -14.09 0.09 -7.53
N ASN A 217 -14.74 0.81 -6.62
CA ASN A 217 -14.12 1.89 -5.82
C ASN A 217 -12.82 1.43 -5.15
N ALA A 218 -12.82 0.22 -4.59
CA ALA A 218 -11.63 -0.35 -3.95
C ALA A 218 -10.48 -0.62 -4.93
N ASP A 219 -10.76 -1.00 -6.19
CA ASP A 219 -9.72 -1.15 -7.22
C ASP A 219 -9.10 0.20 -7.58
N LEU A 220 -9.93 1.26 -7.68
CA LEU A 220 -9.45 2.61 -7.94
C LEU A 220 -8.59 3.14 -6.79
N ALA A 221 -9.07 3.04 -5.55
CA ALA A 221 -8.32 3.49 -4.37
C ALA A 221 -7.00 2.72 -4.21
N ALA A 222 -7.01 1.40 -4.45
CA ALA A 222 -5.80 0.59 -4.44
C ALA A 222 -4.81 1.01 -5.52
N ALA A 223 -5.29 1.31 -6.74
CA ALA A 223 -4.45 1.81 -7.82
C ALA A 223 -3.82 3.17 -7.49
N VAL A 224 -4.61 4.08 -6.93
CA VAL A 224 -4.16 5.41 -6.49
C VAL A 224 -3.07 5.26 -5.43
N ALA A 225 -3.31 4.45 -4.39
CA ALA A 225 -2.35 4.18 -3.33
C ALA A 225 -1.05 3.59 -3.89
N LEU A 226 -1.13 2.53 -4.71
CA LEU A 226 0.04 1.90 -5.33
C LEU A 226 0.84 2.92 -6.17
N LYS A 227 0.17 3.73 -6.98
CA LYS A 227 0.82 4.77 -7.79
C LYS A 227 1.45 5.87 -6.94
N ALA A 228 0.79 6.26 -5.86
CA ALA A 228 1.21 7.34 -4.98
C ALA A 228 2.43 6.97 -4.12
N ILE A 229 2.57 5.71 -3.71
CA ILE A 229 3.64 5.29 -2.77
C ILE A 229 4.88 4.70 -3.45
N THR A 230 4.76 4.15 -4.67
CA THR A 230 5.87 3.52 -5.39
C THR A 230 6.66 4.51 -6.24
N LYS A 231 7.88 4.17 -6.66
CA LYS A 231 8.70 5.06 -7.51
C LYS A 231 8.07 5.27 -8.88
N GLY A 232 8.42 6.37 -9.56
CA GLY A 232 8.01 6.66 -10.94
C GLY A 232 6.57 7.12 -11.14
N GLY A 233 5.64 6.67 -10.27
CA GLY A 233 4.22 7.01 -10.39
C GLY A 233 4.01 8.53 -10.35
N LYS A 234 3.32 9.09 -11.33
CA LYS A 234 2.93 10.50 -11.35
C LYS A 234 1.53 10.62 -11.92
N PHE A 235 0.65 11.31 -11.22
CA PHE A 235 -0.69 11.58 -11.72
C PHE A 235 -0.63 12.59 -12.86
N THR A 236 -1.64 12.56 -13.72
CA THR A 236 -1.82 13.56 -14.76
C THR A 236 -1.86 14.96 -14.14
N GLN A 237 -1.35 15.97 -14.85
CA GLN A 237 -1.52 17.36 -14.43
C GLN A 237 -3.02 17.66 -14.17
N PRO A 238 -3.40 18.07 -12.95
CA PRO A 238 -4.79 18.42 -12.65
C PRO A 238 -5.22 19.69 -13.38
N ALA A 239 -6.53 19.92 -13.46
CA ALA A 239 -7.05 21.22 -13.86
C ALA A 239 -6.64 22.31 -12.83
N ALA A 240 -6.77 23.57 -13.22
CA ALA A 240 -6.34 24.69 -12.38
C ALA A 240 -7.01 24.65 -11.00
N ASN A 241 -6.22 24.77 -9.94
CA ASN A 241 -6.64 24.73 -8.53
C ASN A 241 -7.20 23.38 -8.03
N GLU A 242 -6.97 22.28 -8.76
CA GLU A 242 -7.41 20.93 -8.37
C GLU A 242 -6.27 20.04 -7.85
N ASP A 243 -5.05 20.56 -7.67
CA ASP A 243 -3.90 19.79 -7.18
C ASP A 243 -4.11 19.25 -5.77
N GLY A 244 -4.82 19.99 -4.93
CA GLY A 244 -5.21 19.54 -3.59
C GLY A 244 -6.08 18.28 -3.63
N ALA A 245 -6.97 18.14 -4.62
CA ALA A 245 -7.86 16.99 -4.71
C ALA A 245 -7.12 15.70 -5.07
N VAL A 246 -6.12 15.79 -5.96
CA VAL A 246 -5.25 14.64 -6.28
C VAL A 246 -4.43 14.21 -5.08
N LYS A 247 -3.91 15.17 -4.29
CA LYS A 247 -3.20 14.89 -3.04
C LYS A 247 -4.09 14.26 -1.97
N VAL A 248 -5.35 14.70 -1.85
CA VAL A 248 -6.31 14.12 -0.90
C VAL A 248 -6.71 12.70 -1.29
N ALA A 249 -6.80 12.40 -2.58
CA ALA A 249 -7.07 11.05 -3.06
C ALA A 249 -5.89 10.09 -2.83
N ALA A 250 -4.66 10.61 -2.87
CA ALA A 250 -3.40 9.87 -2.81
C ALA A 250 -2.97 9.53 -1.38
#